data_AF-A0A8N1S765-F1
#
_entry.id   AF-A0A8N1S765-F1
#
_cell.length_a   1.000
_cell.length_b   1.000
_cell.length_c   1.000
_cell.angle_alpha   90.00
_cell.angle_beta   90.00
_cell.angle_gamma   90.00
#
_symmetry.space_group_name_H-M   'P 1'
#
loop_
_entity.id
_entity.type
_entity.pdbx_description
1 polymer ?
#
loop_
_entity_poly.entity_id
_entity_poly.type
_entity_poly.pdbx_seq_one_letter_code
_entity_poly.pdbx_strand_id
1 'polypeptide(L)'
;MLVHFLREYNVNKIFLSRLGLWPFQSKLVRNSLPIFCLVLEISFYPFEILLLYDHRDDAQMIFEGCYQIVITTAFIVRLWNEIWNRDKFRCLYEAMNDHWEIFTDELEVRILKNYSTISRKFSIFYSTMMYLLSSMFIIIPLTPVFLDIVLPLNESRPRVLALEVEFRVDTDEYFVPIFCYISVIIVVGMSIMVCADTLHFTCTIHACSLFSIIG
;
A
#
# COMPACT_ATOMS: atom_id res chain seq x y z
N MET A 1 4.96 -4.19 27.28
CA MET A 1 3.98 -3.53 26.37
C MET A 1 4.70 -2.35 25.76
N LEU A 2 4.71 -2.17 24.42
CA LEU A 2 5.51 -1.13 23.74
C LEU A 2 4.89 0.27 23.89
N VAL A 3 4.82 0.80 25.12
CA VAL A 3 4.09 2.03 25.44
C VAL A 3 4.65 3.24 24.67
N HIS A 4 5.97 3.38 24.63
CA HIS A 4 6.62 4.50 23.95
C HIS A 4 6.43 4.42 22.44
N PHE A 5 6.61 3.23 21.87
CA PHE A 5 6.39 3.03 20.44
C PHE A 5 4.95 3.37 20.03
N LEU A 6 3.97 2.87 20.79
CA LEU A 6 2.55 3.10 20.51
C LEU A 6 2.18 4.59 20.60
N ARG A 7 2.80 5.34 21.52
CA ARG A 7 2.57 6.78 21.66
C ARG A 7 3.14 7.57 20.48
N GLU A 8 4.36 7.25 20.06
CA GLU A 8 5.11 8.07 19.11
C GLU A 8 4.86 7.67 17.65
N TYR A 9 4.67 6.37 17.39
CA TYR A 9 4.55 5.79 16.04
C TYR A 9 3.18 5.13 15.78
N ASN A 10 2.13 5.62 16.44
CA ASN A 10 0.76 5.08 16.32
C ASN A 10 0.28 4.93 14.87
N VAL A 11 0.64 5.88 13.99
CA VAL A 11 0.23 5.87 12.57
C VAL A 11 0.73 4.61 11.87
N ASN A 12 2.01 4.27 12.03
CA ASN A 12 2.58 3.04 11.47
C ASN A 12 1.92 1.80 12.06
N LYS A 13 1.66 1.80 13.37
CA LYS A 13 0.92 0.71 14.01
C LYS A 13 -0.46 0.52 13.37
N ILE A 14 -1.18 1.59 13.05
CA ILE A 14 -2.49 1.50 12.40
C ILE A 14 -2.37 0.86 11.02
N PHE A 15 -1.42 1.32 10.18
CA PHE A 15 -1.20 0.74 8.85
C PHE A 15 -0.82 -0.75 8.92
N LEU A 16 0.14 -1.10 9.78
CA LEU A 16 0.56 -2.49 10.00
C LEU A 16 -0.57 -3.38 10.53
N SER A 17 -1.45 -2.84 11.38
CA SER A 17 -2.60 -3.60 11.91
C SER A 17 -3.62 -3.89 10.81
N ARG A 18 -3.88 -2.92 9.91
CA ARG A 18 -4.84 -3.08 8.80
C ARG A 18 -4.46 -4.15 7.79
N LEU A 19 -3.17 -4.48 7.68
CA LEU A 19 -2.67 -5.55 6.79
C LEU A 19 -2.35 -6.85 7.52
N GLY A 20 -2.55 -6.95 8.84
CA GLY A 20 -2.16 -8.15 9.59
C GLY A 20 -0.64 -8.29 9.77
N LEU A 21 0.12 -7.22 9.56
CA LEU A 21 1.58 -7.21 9.69
C LEU A 21 2.06 -6.88 11.10
N TRP A 22 1.26 -6.16 11.89
CA TRP A 22 1.59 -5.86 13.29
C TRP A 22 1.88 -7.13 14.11
N PRO A 23 3.07 -7.27 14.74
CA PRO A 23 3.46 -8.53 15.38
C PRO A 23 2.68 -8.83 16.66
N PHE A 24 2.15 -7.82 17.36
CA PHE A 24 1.46 -7.99 18.65
C PHE A 24 -0.07 -8.08 18.54
N GLN A 25 -0.62 -8.34 17.35
CA GLN A 25 -2.07 -8.57 17.18
C GLN A 25 -2.44 -10.06 17.30
N SER A 26 -3.74 -10.35 17.20
CA SER A 26 -4.26 -11.72 17.30
C SER A 26 -3.60 -12.64 16.25
N LYS A 27 -3.25 -13.87 16.65
CA LYS A 27 -2.54 -14.83 15.80
C LYS A 27 -3.31 -15.15 14.52
N LEU A 28 -4.65 -15.16 14.59
CA LEU A 28 -5.51 -15.37 13.43
C LEU A 28 -5.34 -14.25 12.42
N VAL A 29 -5.58 -12.99 12.80
CA VAL A 29 -5.45 -11.83 11.90
C VAL A 29 -4.02 -11.71 11.36
N ARG A 30 -3.02 -11.93 12.22
CA ARG A 30 -1.60 -11.86 11.86
C ARG A 30 -1.18 -12.85 10.78
N ASN A 31 -1.88 -13.98 10.67
CA ASN A 31 -1.58 -15.03 9.72
C ASN A 31 -2.53 -14.98 8.51
N SER A 32 -3.84 -14.82 8.73
CA SER A 32 -4.83 -14.92 7.66
C SER A 32 -4.87 -13.69 6.76
N LEU A 33 -4.76 -12.48 7.32
CA LEU A 33 -4.95 -11.25 6.57
C LEU A 33 -3.82 -10.97 5.56
N PRO A 34 -2.51 -11.12 5.91
CA PRO A 34 -1.45 -10.97 4.92
C PRO A 34 -1.51 -12.03 3.82
N ILE A 35 -1.88 -13.28 4.17
CA ILE A 35 -2.03 -14.36 3.17
C ILE A 35 -3.18 -14.04 2.22
N PHE A 36 -4.30 -13.55 2.74
CA PHE A 36 -5.42 -13.12 1.91
C PHE A 36 -5.03 -12.01 0.94
N CYS A 37 -4.36 -10.95 1.42
CA CYS A 37 -3.86 -9.87 0.54
C CYS A 37 -2.88 -10.41 -0.51
N LEU A 38 -1.99 -11.33 -0.14
CA LEU A 38 -1.02 -11.91 -1.07
C LEU A 38 -1.68 -12.76 -2.16
N VAL A 39 -2.67 -13.59 -1.80
CA VAL A 39 -3.44 -14.39 -2.78
C VAL A 39 -4.21 -13.47 -3.73
N LEU A 40 -4.80 -12.40 -3.20
CA LEU A 40 -5.55 -11.42 -3.97
C LEU A 40 -4.66 -10.67 -4.98
N GLU A 41 -3.46 -10.23 -4.58
CA GLU A 41 -2.51 -9.61 -5.53
C GLU A 41 -2.01 -10.63 -6.58
N ILE A 42 -1.75 -11.87 -6.18
CA ILE A 42 -1.33 -12.94 -7.12
C ILE A 42 -2.43 -13.26 -8.13
N SER A 43 -3.71 -13.16 -7.76
CA SER A 43 -4.81 -13.44 -8.69
C SER A 43 -4.90 -12.42 -9.84
N PHE A 44 -4.14 -11.32 -9.78
CA PHE A 44 -4.08 -10.32 -10.84
C PHE A 44 -3.18 -10.74 -12.03
N TYR A 45 -2.10 -11.48 -11.77
CA TYR A 45 -1.12 -11.88 -12.80
C TYR A 45 -1.70 -12.55 -14.05
N PRO A 46 -2.68 -13.47 -13.95
CA PRO A 46 -3.23 -14.10 -15.15
C PRO A 46 -3.77 -13.07 -16.15
N PHE A 47 -4.41 -12.00 -15.67
CA PHE A 47 -4.98 -10.95 -16.52
C PHE A 47 -3.91 -10.08 -17.18
N GLU A 48 -2.82 -9.78 -16.46
CA GLU A 48 -1.65 -9.07 -17.01
C GLU A 48 -0.94 -9.91 -18.08
N ILE A 49 -0.78 -11.22 -17.84
CA ILE A 49 -0.15 -12.14 -18.81
C ILE A 49 -1.03 -12.29 -20.06
N LEU A 50 -2.36 -12.39 -19.89
CA LEU A 50 -3.29 -12.45 -21.00
C LEU A 50 -3.24 -11.18 -21.85
N LEU A 51 -3.16 -9.99 -21.22
CA LEU A 51 -3.03 -8.72 -21.92
C LEU A 51 -1.81 -8.73 -22.85
N LEU A 52 -0.63 -9.12 -22.33
CA LEU A 52 0.60 -9.21 -23.12
C LEU A 52 0.53 -10.25 -24.23
N TYR A 53 -0.17 -11.36 -24.00
CA TYR A 53 -0.30 -12.42 -24.98
C TYR A 53 -1.25 -12.03 -26.13
N ASP A 54 -2.41 -11.46 -25.81
CA ASP A 54 -3.45 -11.12 -26.78
C ASP A 54 -3.09 -9.83 -27.56
N HIS A 55 -2.32 -8.90 -26.98
CA HIS A 55 -1.91 -7.62 -27.59
C HIS A 55 -0.41 -7.53 -27.95
N ARG A 56 0.23 -8.66 -28.27
CA ARG A 56 1.68 -8.75 -28.56
C ARG A 56 2.19 -7.89 -29.72
N ASP A 57 1.29 -7.42 -30.58
CA ASP A 57 1.63 -6.60 -31.75
C ASP A 57 1.43 -5.10 -31.48
N ASP A 58 0.89 -4.74 -30.31
CA ASP A 58 0.68 -3.36 -29.86
C ASP A 58 1.74 -2.95 -28.82
N ALA A 59 2.70 -2.13 -29.24
CA ALA A 59 3.80 -1.67 -28.39
C ALA A 59 3.33 -0.87 -27.16
N GLN A 60 2.22 -0.14 -27.27
CA GLN A 60 1.67 0.63 -26.15
C GLN A 60 1.11 -0.33 -25.10
N MET A 61 0.29 -1.29 -25.50
CA MET A 61 -0.29 -2.30 -24.59
C MET A 61 0.80 -3.14 -23.91
N ILE A 62 1.88 -3.49 -24.63
CA ILE A 62 3.03 -4.18 -24.05
C ILE A 62 3.70 -3.34 -22.96
N PHE A 63 3.91 -2.05 -23.21
CA PHE A 63 4.52 -1.16 -22.23
C PHE A 63 3.66 -1.04 -20.97
N GLU A 64 2.35 -0.87 -21.14
CA GLU A 64 1.40 -0.77 -20.03
C GLU A 64 1.34 -2.06 -19.22
N GLY A 65 1.22 -3.22 -19.87
CA GLY A 65 1.24 -4.52 -19.19
C GLY A 65 2.56 -4.79 -18.46
N CYS A 66 3.71 -4.44 -19.04
CA CYS A 66 5.01 -4.58 -18.37
C CYS A 66 5.12 -3.69 -17.13
N TYR A 67 4.68 -2.42 -17.23
CA TYR A 67 4.68 -1.49 -16.10
C TYR A 67 3.78 -2.00 -14.95
N GLN A 68 2.58 -2.50 -15.28
CA GLN A 68 1.67 -3.09 -14.29
C GLN A 68 2.30 -4.30 -13.59
N ILE A 69 2.89 -5.24 -14.34
CA ILE A 69 3.57 -6.42 -13.77
C ILE A 69 4.67 -6.00 -12.79
N VAL A 70 5.47 -4.98 -13.12
CA VAL A 70 6.52 -4.47 -12.21
C VAL A 70 5.91 -3.96 -10.91
N ILE A 71 4.80 -3.22 -10.98
CA ILE A 71 4.11 -2.70 -9.79
C ILE A 71 3.52 -3.84 -8.95
N THR A 72 2.76 -4.74 -9.58
CA THR A 72 2.15 -5.90 -8.92
C THR A 72 3.22 -6.76 -8.24
N THR A 73 4.34 -6.99 -8.93
CA THR A 73 5.52 -7.67 -8.36
C THR A 73 6.08 -6.93 -7.16
N ALA A 74 6.21 -5.60 -7.23
CA ALA A 74 6.72 -4.80 -6.12
C ALA A 74 5.82 -4.88 -4.88
N PHE A 75 4.50 -4.88 -5.03
CA PHE A 75 3.57 -5.06 -3.92
C PHE A 75 3.72 -6.44 -3.26
N ILE A 76 3.76 -7.50 -4.07
CA ILE A 76 3.91 -8.88 -3.57
C ILE A 76 5.25 -9.06 -2.86
N VAL A 77 6.35 -8.59 -3.45
CA VAL A 77 7.69 -8.68 -2.84
C VAL A 77 7.75 -7.94 -1.51
N ARG A 78 7.17 -6.73 -1.43
CA ARG A 78 7.11 -5.96 -0.17
C ARG A 78 6.31 -6.70 0.90
N LEU A 79 5.14 -7.22 0.56
CA LEU A 79 4.31 -7.97 1.50
C LEU A 79 4.99 -9.26 1.96
N TRP A 80 5.60 -10.00 1.03
CA TRP A 80 6.36 -11.20 1.34
C TRP A 80 7.55 -10.91 2.26
N ASN A 81 8.28 -9.82 2.02
CA ASN A 81 9.39 -9.40 2.84
C ASN A 81 8.97 -9.15 4.30
N GLU A 82 7.84 -8.47 4.52
CA GLU A 82 7.27 -8.23 5.85
C GLU A 82 6.85 -9.52 6.56
N ILE A 83 6.28 -10.48 5.82
CA ILE A 83 5.90 -11.79 6.37
C ILE A 83 7.13 -12.60 6.75
N TRP A 84 8.13 -12.67 5.85
CA TRP A 84 9.34 -13.47 6.02
C TRP A 84 10.26 -12.92 7.11
N ASN A 85 10.44 -11.61 7.16
CA ASN A 85 11.31 -10.95 8.14
C ASN A 85 10.56 -10.47 9.39
N ARG A 86 9.37 -11.03 9.69
CA ARG A 86 8.52 -10.59 10.79
C ARG A 86 9.23 -10.53 12.14
N ASP A 87 10.06 -11.52 12.46
CA ASP A 87 10.79 -11.54 13.74
C ASP A 87 11.82 -10.41 13.82
N LYS A 88 12.47 -10.06 12.71
CA LYS A 88 13.40 -8.92 12.66
C LYS A 88 12.67 -7.60 12.86
N PHE A 89 11.52 -7.41 12.22
CA PHE A 89 10.69 -6.22 12.42
C PHE A 89 10.18 -6.13 13.86
N ARG A 90 9.82 -7.26 14.47
CA ARG A 90 9.46 -7.31 15.88
C ARG A 90 10.61 -6.84 16.77
N CYS A 91 11.81 -7.38 16.60
CA CYS A 91 12.99 -6.95 17.34
C CYS A 91 13.29 -5.46 17.13
N LEU A 92 13.08 -4.95 15.91
CA LEU A 92 13.23 -3.53 15.60
C LEU A 92 12.25 -2.66 16.39
N TYR A 93 10.98 -3.05 16.49
CA TYR A 93 9.98 -2.31 17.28
C TYR A 93 10.27 -2.34 18.79
N GLU A 94 10.75 -3.47 19.28
CA GLU A 94 11.20 -3.63 20.67
C GLU A 94 12.40 -2.71 20.94
N ALA A 95 13.45 -2.77 20.11
CA ALA A 95 14.61 -1.87 20.22
C ALA A 95 14.23 -0.39 20.13
N MET A 96 13.34 -0.02 19.20
CA MET A 96 12.84 1.35 19.09
C MET A 96 12.15 1.82 20.36
N ASN A 97 11.39 0.95 21.04
CA ASN A 97 10.76 1.26 22.31
C ASN A 97 11.81 1.41 23.42
N ASP A 98 12.77 0.49 23.49
CA ASP A 98 13.79 0.46 24.55
C ASP A 98 14.71 1.68 24.47
N HIS A 99 14.97 2.22 23.28
CA HIS A 99 15.69 3.49 23.15
C HIS A 99 15.02 4.64 23.91
N TRP A 100 13.68 4.68 24.00
CA TRP A 100 12.99 5.71 24.79
C TRP A 100 13.18 5.56 26.31
N GLU A 101 13.62 4.40 26.77
CA GLU A 101 13.96 4.15 28.18
C GLU A 101 15.44 4.42 28.45
N ILE A 102 16.31 4.24 27.44
CA ILE A 102 17.76 4.47 27.54
C ILE A 102 18.08 5.97 27.58
N PHE A 103 17.47 6.78 26.70
CA PHE A 103 17.73 8.22 26.66
C PHE A 103 16.85 8.94 27.67
N THR A 104 17.46 9.41 28.77
CA THR A 104 16.75 10.04 29.89
C THR A 104 16.98 11.54 29.99
N ASP A 105 18.04 12.06 29.36
CA ASP A 105 18.34 13.49 29.41
C ASP A 105 17.29 14.31 28.65
N GLU A 106 16.99 15.52 29.15
CA GLU A 106 15.93 16.36 28.57
C GLU A 106 16.22 16.76 27.13
N LEU A 107 17.49 16.97 26.75
CA LEU A 107 17.86 17.33 25.38
C LEU A 107 17.73 16.12 24.46
N GLU A 108 18.18 14.93 24.90
CA GLU A 108 18.10 13.69 24.12
C GLU A 108 16.64 13.31 23.84
N VAL A 109 15.79 13.34 24.87
CA VAL A 109 14.35 13.06 24.75
C VAL A 109 13.68 14.09 23.83
N ARG A 110 14.08 15.36 23.89
CA ARG A 110 13.57 16.40 22.99
C ARG A 110 13.94 16.12 21.54
N ILE A 111 15.17 15.66 21.27
CA ILE A 111 15.61 15.27 19.92
C ILE A 111 14.77 14.09 19.42
N LEU A 112 14.66 13.00 20.19
CA LEU A 112 13.81 11.84 19.84
C LEU A 112 12.37 12.28 19.51
N LYS A 113 11.80 13.17 20.33
CA LYS A 113 10.44 13.67 20.16
C LYS A 113 10.25 14.52 18.91
N ASN A 114 11.26 15.33 18.57
CA ASN A 114 11.23 16.13 17.34
C ASN A 114 11.23 15.21 16.11
N TYR A 115 12.16 14.25 16.05
CA TYR A 115 12.26 13.30 14.95
C TYR A 115 11.02 12.38 14.84
N SER A 116 10.48 11.89 15.97
CA SER A 116 9.24 11.10 15.95
C SER A 116 8.06 11.91 15.41
N THR A 117 8.00 13.20 15.72
CA THR A 117 6.97 14.11 15.22
C THR A 117 7.13 14.38 13.73
N ILE A 118 8.36 14.56 13.25
CA ILE A 118 8.67 14.70 11.81
C ILE A 118 8.24 13.43 11.07
N SER A 119 8.66 12.26 11.54
CA SER A 119 8.28 10.96 10.97
C SER A 119 6.76 10.79 10.89
N ARG A 120 6.04 11.13 11.97
CA ARG A 120 4.58 11.04 12.01
C ARG A 120 3.93 11.97 10.99
N LYS A 121 4.35 13.23 10.92
CA LYS A 121 3.82 14.20 9.95
C LYS A 121 4.09 13.76 8.51
N PHE A 122 5.30 13.30 8.23
CA PHE A 122 5.69 12.82 6.91
C PHE A 122 4.87 11.58 6.49
N SER A 123 4.69 10.62 7.40
CA SER A 123 3.88 9.42 7.15
C SER A 123 2.41 9.76 6.87
N ILE A 124 1.82 10.71 7.62
CA ILE A 124 0.44 11.17 7.37
C ILE A 124 0.35 11.87 6.02
N PHE A 125 1.26 12.80 5.72
CA PHE A 125 1.27 13.51 4.46
C PHE A 125 1.42 12.56 3.26
N TYR A 126 2.41 11.67 3.30
CA TYR A 126 2.66 10.67 2.27
C TYR A 126 1.43 9.77 2.06
N SER A 127 0.92 9.15 3.13
CA SER A 127 -0.25 8.28 3.03
C SER A 127 -1.48 9.01 2.48
N THR A 128 -1.71 10.26 2.87
CA THR A 128 -2.82 11.09 2.37
C THR A 128 -2.69 11.34 0.88
N MET A 129 -1.50 11.74 0.42
CA MET A 129 -1.22 11.95 -1.01
C MET A 129 -1.43 10.66 -1.81
N MET A 130 -0.89 9.53 -1.34
CA MET A 130 -1.02 8.26 -2.04
C MET A 130 -2.48 7.79 -2.14
N TYR A 131 -3.26 7.90 -1.06
CA TYR A 131 -4.68 7.54 -1.11
C TYR A 131 -5.50 8.49 -1.99
N LEU A 132 -5.21 9.79 -1.99
CA LEU A 132 -5.87 10.75 -2.87
C LEU A 132 -5.61 10.45 -4.36
N LEU A 133 -4.35 10.20 -4.73
CA LEU A 133 -3.98 9.84 -6.10
C LEU A 133 -4.67 8.53 -6.52
N SER A 134 -4.67 7.50 -5.67
CA SER A 134 -5.37 6.24 -5.97
C SER A 134 -6.89 6.42 -6.12
N SER A 135 -7.50 7.30 -5.32
CA SER A 135 -8.94 7.58 -5.41
C SER A 135 -9.27 8.30 -6.71
N MET A 136 -8.45 9.26 -7.14
CA MET A 136 -8.61 9.91 -8.44
C MET A 136 -8.50 8.90 -9.58
N PHE A 137 -7.52 7.99 -9.50
CA PHE A 137 -7.32 6.93 -10.49
C PHE A 137 -8.54 5.99 -10.61
N ILE A 138 -9.17 5.63 -9.50
CA ILE A 138 -10.40 4.81 -9.48
C ILE A 138 -11.63 5.59 -10.01
N ILE A 139 -11.71 6.90 -9.79
CA ILE A 139 -12.86 7.72 -10.20
C ILE A 139 -12.87 8.00 -11.70
N ILE A 140 -11.70 8.15 -12.35
CA ILE A 140 -11.60 8.50 -13.79
C ILE A 140 -12.45 7.56 -14.68
N PRO A 141 -12.37 6.22 -14.57
CA PRO A 141 -13.22 5.26 -15.31
C PRO A 141 -14.73 5.43 -15.13
N LEU A 142 -15.17 6.03 -14.03
CA LEU A 142 -16.60 6.23 -13.75
C LEU A 142 -17.19 7.45 -14.48
N THR A 143 -16.35 8.29 -15.07
CA THR A 143 -16.78 9.47 -15.85
C THR A 143 -17.81 9.14 -16.94
N PRO A 144 -17.61 8.16 -17.84
CA PRO A 144 -18.61 7.79 -18.84
C PRO A 144 -19.93 7.30 -18.22
N VAL A 145 -19.87 6.55 -17.12
CA VAL A 145 -21.07 6.06 -16.41
C VAL A 145 -21.88 7.23 -15.84
N PHE A 146 -21.19 8.20 -15.22
CA PHE A 146 -21.82 9.39 -14.69
C PHE A 146 -22.46 10.25 -15.80
N LEU A 147 -21.75 10.40 -16.94
CA LEU A 147 -22.26 11.14 -18.09
C LEU A 147 -23.48 10.47 -18.73
N ASP A 148 -23.60 9.13 -18.69
CA ASP A 148 -24.80 8.44 -19.19
C ASP A 148 -26.05 8.76 -18.37
N ILE A 149 -25.89 9.07 -17.08
CA ILE A 149 -26.98 9.45 -16.17
C ILE A 149 -27.37 10.93 -16.36
N VAL A 150 -26.38 11.82 -16.43
CA VAL A 150 -26.60 13.28 -16.46
C VAL A 150 -26.89 13.80 -17.87
N LEU A 151 -26.25 13.21 -18.89
CA LEU A 151 -26.38 13.60 -20.29
C LEU A 151 -26.46 12.34 -21.17
N PRO A 152 -27.62 11.66 -21.18
CA PRO A 152 -27.79 10.43 -21.94
C PRO A 152 -27.64 10.69 -23.44
N LEU A 153 -26.91 9.81 -24.12
CA LEU A 153 -26.81 9.78 -25.58
C LEU A 153 -27.69 8.65 -26.11
N ASN A 154 -28.05 8.71 -27.40
CA ASN A 154 -28.79 7.61 -28.07
C ASN A 154 -27.96 6.32 -28.18
N GLU A 155 -26.63 6.42 -28.07
CA GLU A 155 -25.69 5.30 -28.07
C GLU A 155 -24.90 5.28 -26.75
N SER A 156 -24.53 4.08 -26.29
CA SER A 156 -23.73 3.90 -25.08
C SER A 156 -22.29 4.39 -25.28
N ARG A 157 -21.75 5.12 -24.30
CA ARG A 157 -20.34 5.52 -24.30
C ARG A 157 -19.45 4.30 -24.05
N PRO A 158 -18.29 4.18 -24.73
CA PRO A 158 -17.35 3.08 -24.47
C PRO A 158 -16.86 3.15 -23.02
N ARG A 159 -16.80 2.00 -22.35
CA ARG A 159 -16.24 1.91 -21.00
C ARG A 159 -14.71 1.85 -21.09
N VAL A 160 -14.04 2.63 -20.23
CA VAL A 160 -12.57 2.65 -20.13
C VAL A 160 -12.22 2.20 -18.73
N LEU A 161 -11.30 1.25 -18.58
CA LEU A 161 -10.79 0.78 -17.29
C LEU A 161 -9.57 1.61 -16.87
N ALA A 162 -9.31 1.71 -15.56
CA ALA A 162 -8.12 2.43 -15.07
C ALA A 162 -6.83 1.65 -15.34
N LEU A 163 -6.92 0.32 -15.35
CA LEU A 163 -5.84 -0.57 -15.74
C LEU A 163 -6.29 -1.28 -17.01
N GLU A 164 -5.45 -1.24 -18.04
CA GLU A 164 -5.60 -2.12 -19.19
C GLU A 164 -5.36 -3.55 -18.72
N VAL A 165 -6.38 -4.41 -18.83
CA VAL A 165 -6.32 -5.82 -18.44
C VAL A 165 -7.27 -6.62 -19.31
N GLU A 166 -6.84 -7.83 -19.66
CA GLU A 166 -7.60 -8.72 -20.54
C GLU A 166 -8.27 -9.83 -19.73
N PHE A 167 -9.60 -9.76 -19.61
CA PHE A 167 -10.41 -10.78 -18.91
C PHE A 167 -10.99 -11.83 -19.86
N ARG A 168 -10.86 -11.67 -21.19
CA ARG A 168 -11.49 -12.51 -22.23
C ARG A 168 -12.99 -12.67 -22.09
N VAL A 169 -13.63 -11.65 -21.53
CA VAL A 169 -15.08 -11.49 -21.44
C VAL A 169 -15.45 -10.13 -22.00
N ASP A 170 -16.71 -9.93 -22.34
CA ASP A 170 -17.18 -8.62 -22.77
C ASP A 170 -17.07 -7.61 -21.62
N THR A 171 -16.15 -6.65 -21.78
CA THR A 171 -15.86 -5.63 -20.76
C THR A 171 -17.04 -4.69 -20.52
N ASP A 172 -17.88 -4.45 -21.53
CA ASP A 172 -19.05 -3.57 -21.40
C ASP A 172 -20.18 -4.28 -20.65
N GLU A 173 -20.40 -5.58 -20.90
CA GLU A 173 -21.38 -6.39 -20.18
C GLU A 173 -20.99 -6.62 -18.70
N TYR A 174 -19.70 -6.91 -18.45
CA TYR A 174 -19.18 -7.24 -17.11
C TYR A 174 -18.45 -6.07 -16.43
N PHE A 175 -18.71 -4.84 -16.86
CA PHE A 175 -17.99 -3.66 -16.37
C PHE A 175 -17.98 -3.52 -14.84
N VAL A 176 -19.15 -3.63 -14.20
CA VAL A 176 -19.28 -3.42 -12.74
C VAL A 176 -18.45 -4.41 -11.91
N PRO A 177 -18.56 -5.74 -12.11
CA PRO A 177 -17.73 -6.68 -11.35
C PRO A 177 -16.23 -6.53 -11.64
N ILE A 178 -15.84 -6.27 -12.90
CA ILE A 178 -14.44 -6.03 -13.27
C ILE A 178 -13.90 -4.78 -12.57
N PHE A 179 -14.64 -3.67 -12.64
CA PHE A 179 -14.27 -2.42 -11.98
C PHE A 179 -14.13 -2.57 -10.46
N CYS A 180 -15.06 -3.29 -9.82
CA CYS A 180 -14.99 -3.59 -8.39
C CYS A 180 -13.74 -4.41 -8.04
N TYR A 181 -13.42 -5.45 -8.83
CA TYR A 181 -12.22 -6.25 -8.63
C TYR A 181 -10.94 -5.42 -8.76
N ILE A 182 -10.80 -4.66 -9.85
CA ILE A 182 -9.65 -3.77 -10.08
C ILE A 182 -9.51 -2.74 -8.97
N SER A 183 -10.61 -2.13 -8.54
CA SER A 183 -10.61 -1.15 -7.44
C SER A 183 -10.11 -1.77 -6.13
N VAL A 184 -10.51 -3.02 -5.84
CA VAL A 184 -10.04 -3.75 -4.66
C VAL A 184 -8.53 -4.04 -4.76
N ILE A 185 -8.03 -4.49 -5.92
CA ILE A 185 -6.60 -4.70 -6.16
C ILE A 185 -5.83 -3.39 -5.92
N ILE A 186 -6.25 -2.29 -6.53
CA ILE A 186 -5.60 -0.98 -6.36
C ILE A 186 -5.57 -0.58 -4.88
N VAL A 187 -6.69 -0.67 -4.16
CA VAL A 187 -6.76 -0.27 -2.75
C VAL A 187 -5.85 -1.14 -1.86
N VAL A 188 -5.78 -2.44 -2.12
CA VAL A 188 -4.93 -3.37 -1.35
C VAL A 188 -3.45 -3.13 -1.66
N GLY A 189 -3.06 -3.08 -2.94
CA GLY A 189 -1.69 -2.79 -3.36
C GLY A 189 -1.18 -1.46 -2.83
N MET A 190 -2.00 -0.40 -2.92
CA MET A 190 -1.68 0.91 -2.36
C MET A 190 -1.52 0.88 -0.84
N SER A 191 -2.35 0.11 -0.14
CA SER A 191 -2.23 -0.06 1.32
C SER A 191 -0.95 -0.80 1.70
N ILE A 192 -0.55 -1.83 0.94
CA ILE A 192 0.72 -2.55 1.11
C ILE A 192 1.90 -1.59 0.97
N MET A 193 1.92 -0.80 -0.11
CA MET A 193 2.98 0.17 -0.38
C MET A 193 3.07 1.23 0.72
N VAL A 194 1.94 1.87 1.07
CA VAL A 194 1.91 2.88 2.14
C VAL A 194 2.43 2.29 3.44
N CYS A 195 1.97 1.10 3.82
CA CYS A 195 2.40 0.46 5.05
C CYS A 195 3.92 0.18 5.07
N ALA A 196 4.45 -0.39 3.99
CA ALA A 196 5.87 -0.69 3.89
C ALA A 196 6.71 0.60 3.91
N ASP A 197 6.36 1.59 3.10
CA ASP A 197 7.15 2.82 2.99
C ASP A 197 7.15 3.63 4.30
N THR A 198 5.99 3.81 4.94
CA THR A 198 5.92 4.56 6.20
C THR A 198 6.73 3.87 7.30
N LEU A 199 6.76 2.54 7.31
CA LEU A 199 7.60 1.77 8.21
C LEU A 199 9.09 2.05 7.97
N HIS A 200 9.55 1.98 6.72
CA HIS A 200 10.95 2.25 6.37
C HIS A 200 11.35 3.71 6.69
N PHE A 201 10.49 4.68 6.37
CA PHE A 201 10.69 6.08 6.74
C PHE A 201 10.82 6.23 8.25
N THR A 202 9.95 5.58 9.00
CA THR A 202 9.95 5.67 10.46
C THR A 202 11.21 5.09 11.09
N CYS A 203 11.65 3.93 10.63
CA CYS A 203 12.88 3.31 11.11
C CYS A 203 14.10 4.15 10.76
N THR A 204 14.14 4.69 9.55
CA THR A 204 15.24 5.55 9.08
C THR A 204 15.32 6.84 9.88
N ILE A 205 14.19 7.54 10.06
CA ILE A 205 14.13 8.80 10.82
C ILE A 205 14.46 8.55 12.30
N HIS A 206 14.02 7.41 12.86
CA HIS A 206 14.42 7.02 14.22
C HIS A 206 15.93 6.81 14.32
N ALA A 207 16.54 6.07 13.38
CA ALA A 207 17.99 5.89 13.37
C ALA A 207 18.75 7.23 13.27
N CYS A 208 18.31 8.15 12.41
CA CYS A 208 18.87 9.50 12.31
C CYS A 208 18.79 10.27 13.65
N SER A 209 17.73 10.08 14.42
CA SER A 209 17.60 10.72 15.74
C SER A 209 18.63 10.20 16.73
N LEU A 210 18.97 8.90 16.70
CA LEU A 210 20.00 8.32 17.54
C LEU A 210 21.39 8.87 17.19
N PHE A 211 21.69 8.98 15.89
CA PHE A 211 22.94 9.61 15.44
C PHE A 211 23.03 11.09 15.83
N SER A 212 21.92 11.81 15.81
CA SER A 212 21.86 13.23 16.22
C SER A 212 22.02 13.44 17.73
N ILE A 213 21.81 12.39 18.53
CA ILE A 213 21.99 12.44 19.98
C ILE A 213 23.44 12.18 20.35
N ILE A 214 24.10 11.25 19.66
CA ILE A 214 25.46 10.82 19.97
C ILE A 214 26.53 11.69 19.29
N GLY A 215 26.23 12.22 18.10
CA GLY A 215 27.14 13.06 17.30
C GLY A 215 26.93 14.54 17.56
#